data_AF-A0A016W0K0-F1
#
_entry.id   AF-A0A016W0K0-F1
#
_cell.length_a   1.000
_cell.length_b   1.000
_cell.length_c   1.000
_cell.angle_alpha   90.00
_cell.angle_beta   90.00
_cell.angle_gamma   90.00
#
_symmetry.space_group_name_H-M   'P 1'
#
loop_
_entity.id
_entity.type
_entity.pdbx_description
1 polymer ?
#
loop_
_entity_poly.entity_id
_entity_poly.type
_entity_poly.pdbx_seq_one_letter_code
_entity_poly.pdbx_strand_id
1 'polypeptide(L)'
;MKDIVDLCHMYCQQLENRYDDIIRYSRRTFTECSTRKTKTPNGPTSIANEIFTAVQEKGEVDTPNEAMVEVFAWASITTTASMVGTFLGYTILAPLMRYSVDSLSAALISYLVLPLSAHLIFRRLDADSRYADREGDWRLRSLSLVFCFIQGIFNGHVIHNIYVTGQPIPVVTPAAIAYTFANMPKEAGRNRIAQLCSSLNCALTANISIGAITGHLSPPYYFLTLGYCVAAGIVMQIIFKKVHKKTPLHTFQHAVTSLMIAVKGLFFLLFGSYAYRYDYGV
;
A
#
# COMPACT_ATOMS: atom_id res chain seq x y z
N MET A 1 8.85 -42.61 -7.39
CA MET A 1 7.77 -41.95 -6.61
C MET A 1 8.24 -41.59 -5.20
N LYS A 2 8.98 -42.46 -4.50
CA LYS A 2 9.68 -42.12 -3.24
C LYS A 2 10.67 -40.95 -3.40
N ASP A 3 11.45 -40.94 -4.47
CA ASP A 3 12.45 -39.89 -4.72
C ASP A 3 11.86 -38.47 -4.89
N ILE A 4 10.61 -38.37 -5.37
CA ILE A 4 9.91 -37.08 -5.55
C ILE A 4 9.39 -36.57 -4.21
N VAL A 5 8.93 -37.48 -3.35
CA VAL A 5 8.47 -37.16 -1.99
C VAL A 5 9.65 -36.72 -1.13
N ASP A 6 10.81 -37.39 -1.26
CA ASP A 6 12.04 -37.01 -0.56
C ASP A 6 12.58 -35.66 -1.05
N LEU A 7 12.49 -35.37 -2.36
CA LEU A 7 12.86 -34.07 -2.92
C LEU A 7 11.95 -32.95 -2.39
N CYS A 8 10.65 -33.22 -2.26
CA CYS A 8 9.68 -32.26 -1.75
C CYS A 8 9.89 -31.96 -0.26
N HIS A 9 10.14 -33.00 0.55
CA HIS A 9 10.48 -32.84 1.97
C HIS A 9 11.78 -32.05 2.17
N MET A 10 12.80 -32.34 1.36
CA MET A 10 14.06 -31.60 1.39
C MET A 10 13.87 -30.12 1.03
N TYR A 11 13.04 -29.81 0.03
CA TYR A 11 12.72 -28.42 -0.32
C TYR A 11 11.92 -27.69 0.77
N CYS A 12 10.93 -28.35 1.37
CA CYS A 12 10.19 -27.79 2.51
C CYS A 12 11.10 -27.48 3.68
N GLN A 13 12.01 -28.41 4.02
CA GLN A 13 12.96 -28.23 5.11
C GLN A 13 14.00 -27.12 4.81
N GLN A 14 14.43 -26.99 3.54
CA GLN A 14 15.30 -25.88 3.12
C GLN A 14 14.59 -24.53 3.20
N LEU A 15 13.30 -24.46 2.85
CA LEU A 15 12.51 -23.24 2.96
C LEU A 15 12.32 -22.83 4.42
N GLU A 16 12.03 -23.79 5.30
CA GLU A 16 11.89 -23.58 6.75
C GLU A 16 13.20 -23.08 7.38
N ASN A 17 14.33 -23.73 7.05
CA ASN A 17 15.65 -23.31 7.52
C ASN A 17 16.04 -21.89 7.02
N ARG A 18 15.73 -21.57 5.76
CA ARG A 18 16.00 -20.22 5.22
C ARG A 18 15.10 -19.16 5.86
N TYR A 19 13.87 -19.52 6.18
CA TYR A 19 12.94 -18.63 6.88
C TYR A 19 13.46 -18.32 8.29
N ASP A 20 13.94 -19.33 9.01
CA ASP A 20 14.56 -19.17 10.34
C ASP A 20 15.85 -18.35 10.31
N ASP A 21 16.67 -18.52 9.27
CA ASP A 21 17.89 -17.73 9.08
C ASP A 21 17.58 -16.26 8.78
N ILE A 22 16.52 -15.97 8.01
CA ILE A 22 16.04 -14.60 7.78
C ILE A 22 15.55 -13.98 9.09
N ILE A 23 14.84 -14.75 9.93
CA ILE A 23 14.40 -14.30 11.26
C ILE A 23 15.60 -14.01 12.16
N ARG A 24 16.62 -14.88 12.18
CA ARG A 24 17.85 -14.68 12.97
C ARG A 24 18.70 -13.52 12.47
N TYR A 25 18.84 -13.37 11.16
CA TYR A 25 19.57 -12.26 10.55
C TYR A 25 18.90 -10.93 10.89
N SER A 26 17.57 -10.87 10.71
CA SER A 26 16.77 -9.72 11.11
C SER A 26 16.98 -9.41 12.60
N ARG A 27 16.93 -10.43 13.48
CA ARG A 27 17.19 -10.31 14.93
C ARG A 27 18.56 -9.67 15.23
N ARG A 28 19.63 -10.03 14.52
CA ARG A 28 20.97 -9.46 14.74
C ARG A 28 21.06 -8.00 14.27
N THR A 29 20.54 -7.70 13.08
CA THR A 29 20.51 -6.33 12.55
C THR A 29 19.67 -5.40 13.45
N PHE A 30 18.61 -5.93 14.08
CA PHE A 30 17.82 -5.18 15.07
C PHE A 30 18.61 -4.79 16.33
N THR A 31 19.46 -5.68 16.85
CA THR A 31 20.30 -5.40 18.03
C THR A 31 21.33 -4.30 17.74
N GLU A 32 21.91 -4.31 16.54
CA GLU A 32 22.92 -3.32 16.13
C GLU A 32 22.32 -1.93 15.87
N CYS A 33 21.11 -1.85 15.33
CA CYS A 33 20.45 -0.58 15.05
C CYS A 33 19.88 0.12 16.32
N SER A 34 19.65 -0.62 17.41
CA SER A 34 19.09 -0.09 18.66
C SER A 34 20.02 0.85 19.43
N THR A 35 21.33 0.87 19.14
CA THR A 35 22.33 1.58 19.97
C THR A 35 22.65 3.00 19.50
N ARG A 36 22.12 3.48 18.37
CA ARG A 36 22.51 4.78 17.77
C ARG A 36 21.48 5.91 18.04
N LYS A 37 21.66 6.64 19.15
CA LYS A 37 20.88 7.87 19.47
C LYS A 37 21.36 9.06 18.65
N THR A 38 20.44 9.79 18.00
CA THR A 38 20.69 11.13 17.44
C THR A 38 19.52 12.06 17.76
N LYS A 39 19.82 13.30 18.19
CA LYS A 39 18.85 14.34 18.61
C LYS A 39 18.41 15.18 17.41
N THR A 40 17.15 15.63 17.39
CA THR A 40 16.60 16.55 16.39
C THR A 40 15.92 17.76 17.07
N PRO A 41 16.06 19.00 16.55
CA PRO A 41 15.43 20.21 17.08
C PRO A 41 14.08 20.58 16.42
N ASN A 42 13.28 21.38 17.13
CA ASN A 42 11.86 21.72 16.86
C ASN A 42 11.66 22.91 15.88
N GLY A 43 10.61 22.84 15.04
CA GLY A 43 10.08 23.94 14.20
C GLY A 43 8.68 23.62 13.60
N PRO A 44 7.91 24.62 13.13
CA PRO A 44 6.43 24.59 13.01
C PRO A 44 5.86 23.67 11.90
N THR A 45 4.65 23.14 12.14
CA THR A 45 4.02 21.99 11.44
C THR A 45 3.33 22.33 10.11
N SER A 46 4.05 22.19 9.00
CA SER A 46 3.46 21.93 7.66
C SER A 46 3.17 20.43 7.50
N ILE A 47 2.21 20.01 6.67
CA ILE A 47 1.94 18.58 6.36
C ILE A 47 3.22 17.87 5.90
N ALA A 48 4.07 18.58 5.14
CA ALA A 48 5.39 18.08 4.75
C ALA A 48 6.30 17.85 5.97
N ASN A 49 6.31 18.77 6.94
CA ASN A 49 7.04 18.61 8.20
C ASN A 49 6.42 17.49 9.05
N GLU A 50 5.11 17.27 9.01
CA GLU A 50 4.47 16.16 9.71
C GLU A 50 4.87 14.81 9.14
N ILE A 51 4.89 14.65 7.81
CA ILE A 51 5.35 13.43 7.14
C ILE A 51 6.84 13.25 7.41
N PHE A 52 7.64 14.31 7.26
CA PHE A 52 9.09 14.27 7.49
C PHE A 52 9.42 13.87 8.93
N THR A 53 8.74 14.49 9.91
CA THR A 53 8.91 14.13 11.33
C THR A 53 8.41 12.73 11.62
N ALA A 54 7.29 12.29 11.03
CA ALA A 54 6.82 10.91 11.19
C ALA A 54 7.83 9.90 10.61
N VAL A 55 8.45 10.17 9.47
CA VAL A 55 9.46 9.29 8.88
C VAL A 55 10.76 9.29 9.68
N GLN A 56 11.14 10.43 10.27
CA GLN A 56 12.37 10.55 11.07
C GLN A 56 12.25 10.01 12.51
N GLU A 57 11.05 9.90 13.04
CA GLU A 57 10.83 9.50 14.42
C GLU A 57 11.18 8.01 14.64
N LYS A 58 12.12 7.76 15.55
CA LYS A 58 12.61 6.41 15.92
C LYS A 58 12.13 5.97 17.31
N GLY A 59 11.16 6.68 17.89
CA GLY A 59 10.63 6.40 19.23
C GLY A 59 9.83 5.09 19.29
N GLU A 60 9.51 4.66 20.50
CA GLU A 60 8.67 3.48 20.74
C GLU A 60 7.24 3.67 20.19
N VAL A 61 6.65 2.60 19.66
CA VAL A 61 5.30 2.56 19.10
C VAL A 61 4.33 2.02 20.14
N ASP A 62 3.25 2.75 20.41
CA ASP A 62 2.14 2.29 21.27
C ASP A 62 0.90 1.85 20.47
N THR A 63 1.01 1.82 19.14
CA THR A 63 -0.09 1.45 18.27
C THR A 63 -0.44 -0.04 18.46
N PRO A 64 -1.71 -0.38 18.74
CA PRO A 64 -2.14 -1.77 18.82
C PRO A 64 -1.96 -2.49 17.47
N ASN A 65 -1.40 -3.70 17.48
CA ASN A 65 -1.27 -4.52 16.27
C ASN A 65 -2.63 -4.76 15.59
N GLU A 66 -3.71 -4.88 16.36
CA GLU A 66 -5.08 -5.02 15.84
C GLU A 66 -5.47 -3.85 14.93
N ALA A 67 -5.11 -2.62 15.29
CA ALA A 67 -5.39 -1.45 14.47
C ALA A 67 -4.61 -1.49 13.14
N MET A 68 -3.36 -1.99 13.18
CA MET A 68 -2.55 -2.18 11.98
C MET A 68 -3.14 -3.24 11.06
N VAL A 69 -3.52 -4.39 11.61
CA VAL A 69 -4.20 -5.46 10.86
C VAL A 69 -5.47 -4.94 10.23
N GLU A 70 -6.28 -4.20 10.98
CA GLU A 70 -7.55 -3.65 10.51
C GLU A 70 -7.36 -2.67 9.35
N VAL A 71 -6.45 -1.70 9.48
CA VAL A 71 -6.15 -0.72 8.43
C VAL A 71 -5.65 -1.41 7.15
N PHE A 72 -4.68 -2.32 7.28
CA PHE A 72 -4.05 -2.94 6.12
C PHE A 72 -4.92 -4.04 5.49
N ALA A 73 -5.71 -4.77 6.26
CA ALA A 73 -6.68 -5.74 5.72
C ALA A 73 -7.77 -5.03 4.91
N TRP A 74 -8.31 -3.92 5.41
CA TRP A 74 -9.26 -3.13 4.63
C TRP A 74 -8.61 -2.45 3.43
N ALA A 75 -7.35 -1.99 3.55
CA ALA A 75 -6.60 -1.47 2.41
C ALA A 75 -6.45 -2.52 1.30
N SER A 76 -6.28 -3.81 1.62
CA SER A 76 -6.31 -4.90 0.63
C SER A 76 -7.65 -5.01 -0.09
N ILE A 77 -8.76 -4.91 0.64
CA ILE A 77 -10.12 -4.96 0.07
C ILE A 77 -10.35 -3.77 -0.87
N THR A 78 -10.05 -2.55 -0.42
CA THR A 78 -10.23 -1.34 -1.23
C THR A 78 -9.28 -1.28 -2.42
N THR A 79 -8.06 -1.83 -2.28
CA THR A 79 -7.12 -1.98 -3.41
C THR A 79 -7.67 -2.97 -4.43
N THR A 80 -8.28 -4.07 -3.99
CA THR A 80 -8.95 -5.03 -4.89
C THR A 80 -10.10 -4.36 -5.64
N ALA A 81 -10.93 -3.60 -4.95
CA ALA A 81 -12.00 -2.82 -5.57
C ALA A 81 -11.44 -1.81 -6.61
N SER A 82 -10.34 -1.13 -6.30
CA SER A 82 -9.69 -0.23 -7.26
C SER A 82 -9.09 -0.95 -8.47
N MET A 83 -8.67 -2.21 -8.33
CA MET A 83 -8.20 -3.01 -9.46
C MET A 83 -9.35 -3.34 -10.40
N VAL A 84 -10.52 -3.71 -9.87
CA VAL A 84 -11.74 -3.91 -10.66
C VAL A 84 -12.11 -2.61 -11.37
N GLY A 85 -12.11 -1.48 -10.65
CA GLY A 85 -12.34 -0.16 -11.23
C GLY A 85 -11.34 0.16 -12.34
N THR A 86 -10.04 -0.09 -12.12
CA THR A 86 -8.98 0.11 -13.12
C THR A 86 -9.22 -0.73 -14.36
N PHE A 87 -9.61 -1.99 -14.21
CA PHE A 87 -9.96 -2.85 -15.33
C PHE A 87 -11.15 -2.28 -16.12
N LEU A 88 -12.22 -1.85 -15.44
CA LEU A 88 -13.39 -1.24 -16.09
C LEU A 88 -13.06 0.06 -16.82
N GLY A 89 -12.27 0.94 -16.18
CA GLY A 89 -11.81 2.19 -16.76
C GLY A 89 -10.89 1.99 -17.96
N TYR A 90 -10.04 0.96 -17.91
CA TYR A 90 -9.13 0.60 -18.99
C TYR A 90 -9.85 -0.03 -20.17
N THR A 91 -10.88 -0.87 -19.95
CA THR A 91 -11.50 -1.67 -21.02
C THR A 91 -12.81 -1.09 -21.55
N ILE A 92 -13.78 -0.87 -20.66
CA ILE A 92 -15.17 -0.56 -21.02
C ILE A 92 -15.36 0.95 -21.15
N LEU A 93 -14.82 1.68 -20.16
CA LEU A 93 -15.09 3.11 -20.03
C LEU A 93 -14.11 3.99 -20.79
N ALA A 94 -12.95 3.48 -21.20
CA ALA A 94 -11.96 4.24 -21.97
C ALA A 94 -12.53 4.94 -23.23
N PRO A 95 -13.31 4.28 -24.11
CA PRO A 95 -13.88 4.94 -25.28
C PRO A 95 -14.97 5.97 -24.92
N LEU A 96 -15.75 5.73 -23.85
CA LEU A 96 -16.82 6.64 -23.42
C LEU A 96 -16.25 7.89 -22.71
N MET A 97 -15.28 7.67 -21.83
CA MET A 97 -14.66 8.72 -21.02
C MET A 97 -13.84 9.70 -21.87
N ARG A 98 -13.30 9.26 -23.02
CA ARG A 98 -12.58 10.17 -23.95
C ARG A 98 -13.42 11.36 -24.43
N TYR A 99 -14.74 11.21 -24.51
CA TYR A 99 -15.62 12.30 -24.92
C TYR A 99 -15.91 13.30 -23.80
N SER A 100 -15.71 12.91 -22.53
CA SER A 100 -16.09 13.72 -21.37
C SER A 100 -14.90 14.22 -20.55
N VAL A 101 -13.81 13.44 -20.46
CA VAL A 101 -12.66 13.72 -19.59
C VAL A 101 -11.37 13.30 -20.31
N ASP A 102 -10.49 14.27 -20.51
CA ASP A 102 -9.14 14.03 -21.04
C ASP A 102 -8.23 13.32 -20.01
N SER A 103 -7.12 12.76 -20.46
CA SER A 103 -6.22 11.98 -19.60
C SER A 103 -5.61 12.80 -18.45
N LEU A 104 -5.33 14.10 -18.66
CA LEU A 104 -4.77 14.95 -17.60
C LEU A 104 -5.82 15.24 -16.53
N SER A 105 -7.04 15.61 -16.92
CA SER A 105 -8.13 15.81 -15.97
C SER A 105 -8.45 14.52 -15.22
N ALA A 106 -8.47 13.37 -15.89
CA ALA A 106 -8.67 12.08 -15.24
C ALA A 106 -7.56 11.74 -14.23
N ALA A 107 -6.30 12.10 -14.53
CA ALA A 107 -5.19 11.93 -13.61
C ALA A 107 -5.34 12.85 -12.37
N LEU A 108 -5.71 14.11 -12.57
CA LEU A 108 -5.98 15.04 -11.47
C LEU A 108 -7.15 14.55 -10.61
N ILE A 109 -8.22 14.05 -11.24
CA ILE A 109 -9.36 13.50 -10.53
C ILE A 109 -8.96 12.28 -9.70
N SER A 110 -8.24 11.33 -10.29
CA SER A 110 -7.84 10.10 -9.63
C SER A 110 -6.81 10.32 -8.51
N TYR A 111 -5.77 11.12 -8.74
CA TYR A 111 -4.63 11.19 -7.82
C TYR A 111 -4.76 12.32 -6.79
N LEU A 112 -5.61 13.32 -7.05
CA LEU A 112 -5.72 14.50 -6.20
C LEU A 112 -7.16 14.74 -5.73
N VAL A 113 -8.13 14.94 -6.65
CA VAL A 113 -9.49 15.37 -6.28
C VAL A 113 -10.22 14.29 -5.47
N LEU A 114 -10.19 13.02 -5.90
CA LEU A 114 -10.87 11.93 -5.19
C LEU A 114 -10.26 11.66 -3.80
N PRO A 115 -8.92 11.52 -3.63
CA PRO A 115 -8.34 11.35 -2.30
C PRO A 115 -8.59 12.54 -1.36
N LEU A 116 -8.50 13.78 -1.87
CA LEU A 116 -8.73 14.98 -1.04
C LEU A 116 -10.21 15.12 -0.66
N SER A 117 -11.13 14.92 -1.61
CA SER A 117 -12.56 14.99 -1.33
C SER A 117 -12.99 13.92 -0.33
N ALA A 118 -12.50 12.68 -0.49
CA ALA A 118 -12.72 11.60 0.48
C ALA A 118 -12.20 11.98 1.86
N HIS A 119 -10.97 12.52 1.97
CA HIS A 119 -10.42 12.96 3.24
C HIS A 119 -11.26 14.06 3.91
N LEU A 120 -11.70 15.06 3.14
CA LEU A 120 -12.56 16.14 3.67
C LEU A 120 -13.93 15.63 4.10
N ILE A 121 -14.50 14.67 3.36
CA ILE A 121 -15.78 14.05 3.69
C ILE A 121 -15.64 13.22 4.97
N PHE A 122 -14.63 12.37 5.09
CA PHE A 122 -14.38 11.58 6.30
C PHE A 122 -14.18 12.50 7.51
N ARG A 123 -13.38 13.55 7.38
CA ARG A 123 -13.18 14.52 8.47
C ARG A 123 -14.48 15.20 8.92
N ARG A 124 -15.39 15.50 7.98
CA ARG A 124 -16.70 16.07 8.32
C ARG A 124 -17.63 15.06 8.97
N LEU A 125 -17.62 13.81 8.49
CA LEU A 125 -18.46 12.74 9.04
C LEU A 125 -17.97 12.32 10.42
N ASP A 126 -16.66 12.23 10.65
CA ASP A 126 -16.05 11.96 11.96
C ASP A 126 -16.36 13.03 13.01
N ALA A 127 -16.64 14.26 12.58
CA ALA A 127 -17.02 15.36 13.46
C ALA A 127 -18.50 15.32 13.87
N ASP A 128 -19.36 14.61 13.14
CA ASP A 128 -20.78 14.44 13.48
C ASP A 128 -20.92 13.28 14.48
N SER A 129 -21.49 13.56 15.65
CA SER A 129 -21.67 12.59 16.73
C SER A 129 -22.51 11.37 16.33
N ARG A 130 -23.31 11.48 15.26
CA ARG A 130 -24.10 10.36 14.70
C ARG A 130 -23.25 9.30 13.99
N TYR A 131 -22.05 9.65 13.56
CA TYR A 131 -21.11 8.76 12.85
C TYR A 131 -19.84 8.48 13.66
N ALA A 132 -19.67 9.14 14.81
CA ALA A 132 -18.54 8.96 15.71
C ALA A 132 -18.52 7.61 16.47
N ASP A 133 -19.63 6.87 16.44
CA ASP A 133 -19.74 5.58 17.13
C ASP A 133 -19.18 4.43 16.29
N ARG A 134 -18.55 3.45 16.94
CA ARG A 134 -17.82 2.34 16.28
C ARG A 134 -18.75 1.46 15.44
N GLU A 135 -20.04 1.42 15.74
CA GLU A 135 -21.07 0.74 14.94
C GLU A 135 -21.35 1.42 13.58
N GLY A 136 -21.03 2.71 13.42
CA GLY A 136 -21.17 3.46 12.17
C GLY A 136 -20.01 3.28 11.18
N ASP A 137 -18.91 2.65 11.61
CA ASP A 137 -17.65 2.63 10.87
C ASP A 137 -17.73 1.84 9.55
N TRP A 138 -18.61 0.83 9.47
CA TRP A 138 -18.81 0.08 8.22
C TRP A 138 -19.30 0.97 7.06
N ARG A 139 -20.07 2.04 7.35
CA ARG A 139 -20.56 2.97 6.33
C ARG A 139 -19.41 3.78 5.75
N LEU A 140 -18.50 4.26 6.60
CA LEU A 140 -17.31 5.01 6.19
C LEU A 140 -16.34 4.12 5.40
N ARG A 141 -16.16 2.87 5.81
CA ARG A 141 -15.36 1.88 5.05
C ARG A 141 -15.97 1.55 3.70
N SER A 142 -17.29 1.37 3.65
CA SER A 142 -18.01 1.15 2.38
C SER A 142 -17.92 2.36 1.46
N LEU A 143 -18.02 3.57 2.01
CA LEU A 143 -17.82 4.81 1.26
C LEU A 143 -16.38 4.90 0.72
N SER A 144 -15.38 4.57 1.53
CA SER A 144 -13.98 4.48 1.10
C SER A 144 -13.78 3.49 -0.04
N LEU A 145 -14.45 2.33 0.00
CA LEU A 145 -14.45 1.35 -1.08
C LEU A 145 -15.01 1.94 -2.38
N VAL A 146 -16.13 2.67 -2.32
CA VAL A 146 -16.71 3.35 -3.49
C VAL A 146 -15.73 4.39 -4.06
N PHE A 147 -15.11 5.21 -3.21
CA PHE A 147 -14.10 6.17 -3.65
C PHE A 147 -12.92 5.47 -4.35
N CYS A 148 -12.35 4.42 -3.76
CA CYS A 148 -11.24 3.68 -4.35
C CYS A 148 -11.62 2.97 -5.66
N PHE A 149 -12.87 2.48 -5.77
CA PHE A 149 -13.39 1.90 -7.00
C PHE A 149 -13.47 2.94 -8.13
N ILE A 150 -14.10 4.09 -7.87
CA ILE A 150 -14.20 5.20 -8.83
C ILE A 150 -12.80 5.73 -9.19
N GLN A 151 -11.93 5.88 -8.19
CA GLN A 151 -10.55 6.28 -8.39
C GLN A 151 -9.80 5.31 -9.31
N GLY A 152 -10.06 4.01 -9.14
CA GLY A 152 -9.61 2.95 -10.04
C GLY A 152 -10.08 3.18 -11.48
N ILE A 153 -11.36 3.48 -11.71
CA ILE A 153 -11.91 3.77 -13.05
C ILE A 153 -11.13 4.90 -13.73
N PHE A 154 -10.95 6.03 -13.04
CA PHE A 154 -10.17 7.15 -13.60
C PHE A 154 -8.72 6.77 -13.86
N ASN A 155 -8.07 6.06 -12.93
CA ASN A 155 -6.71 5.55 -13.11
C ASN A 155 -6.60 4.62 -14.33
N GLY A 156 -7.57 3.72 -14.54
CA GLY A 156 -7.65 2.84 -15.70
C GLY A 156 -7.75 3.58 -17.03
N HIS A 157 -8.54 4.66 -17.06
CA HIS A 157 -8.64 5.56 -18.22
C HIS A 157 -7.31 6.28 -18.49
N VAL A 158 -6.64 6.78 -17.45
CA VAL A 158 -5.34 7.47 -17.56
C VAL A 158 -4.29 6.56 -18.19
N ILE A 159 -4.23 5.30 -17.76
CA ILE A 159 -3.22 4.35 -18.24
C ILE A 159 -3.65 3.54 -19.46
N HIS A 160 -4.81 3.84 -20.07
CA HIS A 160 -5.39 3.04 -21.15
C HIS A 160 -4.44 2.81 -22.35
N ASN A 161 -3.73 3.86 -22.77
CA ASN A 161 -2.80 3.79 -23.91
C ASN A 161 -1.34 3.54 -23.50
N ILE A 162 -1.09 3.30 -22.21
CA ILE A 162 0.25 3.25 -21.64
C ILE A 162 0.52 1.82 -21.17
N TYR A 163 1.62 1.26 -21.66
CA TYR A 163 2.00 -0.11 -21.35
C TYR A 163 3.30 -0.17 -20.53
N VAL A 164 3.30 -1.06 -19.54
CA VAL A 164 4.45 -1.39 -18.69
C VAL A 164 4.53 -2.91 -18.57
N THR A 165 5.72 -3.47 -18.86
CA THR A 165 5.99 -4.91 -18.80
C THR A 165 6.18 -5.41 -17.37
N GLY A 166 5.36 -6.38 -16.94
CA GLY A 166 5.47 -6.98 -15.61
C GLY A 166 5.01 -6.04 -14.50
N GLN A 167 3.87 -6.33 -13.88
CA GLN A 167 3.29 -5.48 -12.84
C GLN A 167 3.01 -6.32 -11.59
N PRO A 168 3.44 -5.86 -10.40
CA PRO A 168 3.06 -6.50 -9.15
C PRO A 168 1.58 -6.26 -8.88
N ILE A 169 0.94 -7.26 -8.28
CA ILE A 169 -0.47 -7.18 -7.87
C ILE A 169 -0.55 -6.25 -6.66
N PRO A 170 -1.17 -5.06 -6.75
CA PRO A 170 -1.10 -4.05 -5.69
C PRO A 170 -1.67 -4.54 -4.35
N VAL A 171 -2.65 -5.45 -4.37
CA VAL A 171 -3.29 -6.01 -3.16
C VAL A 171 -2.31 -6.78 -2.26
N VAL A 172 -1.23 -7.33 -2.83
CA VAL A 172 -0.27 -8.17 -2.10
C VAL A 172 0.42 -7.39 -0.99
N THR A 173 0.83 -6.14 -1.25
CA THR A 173 1.55 -5.32 -0.28
C THR A 173 0.75 -5.08 1.01
N PRO A 174 -0.46 -4.50 0.99
CA PRO A 174 -1.24 -4.34 2.21
C PRO A 174 -1.64 -5.68 2.84
N ALA A 175 -1.86 -6.74 2.04
CA ALA A 175 -2.24 -8.05 2.58
C ALA A 175 -1.08 -8.69 3.38
N ALA A 176 0.14 -8.63 2.84
CA ALA A 176 1.33 -9.14 3.51
C ALA A 176 1.66 -8.35 4.79
N ILE A 177 1.45 -7.03 4.77
CA ILE A 177 1.61 -6.20 5.97
C ILE A 177 0.59 -6.60 7.03
N ALA A 178 -0.69 -6.73 6.68
CA ALA A 178 -1.74 -7.17 7.60
C ALA A 178 -1.41 -8.55 8.20
N TYR A 179 -0.98 -9.49 7.36
CA TYR A 179 -0.56 -10.83 7.80
C TYR A 179 0.62 -10.76 8.78
N THR A 180 1.61 -9.91 8.52
CA THR A 180 2.78 -9.74 9.41
C THR A 180 2.33 -9.25 10.78
N PHE A 181 1.48 -8.21 10.86
CA PHE A 181 1.01 -7.68 12.15
C PHE A 181 0.11 -8.64 12.90
N ALA A 182 -0.67 -9.48 12.19
CA ALA A 182 -1.49 -10.52 12.81
C ALA A 182 -0.65 -11.61 13.48
N ASN A 183 0.53 -11.92 12.93
CA ASN A 183 1.44 -12.94 13.43
C ASN A 183 2.66 -12.38 14.16
N MET A 184 2.67 -11.09 14.46
CA MET A 184 3.83 -10.43 15.05
C MET A 184 4.02 -10.90 16.50
N PRO A 185 5.21 -11.43 16.86
CA PRO A 185 5.44 -11.91 18.22
C PRO A 185 5.37 -10.75 19.20
N LYS A 186 4.88 -11.00 20.41
CA LYS A 186 4.82 -10.01 21.50
C LYS A 186 6.20 -9.42 21.83
N GLU A 187 7.27 -10.16 21.53
CA GLU A 187 8.68 -9.76 21.68
C GLU A 187 9.12 -8.65 20.72
N ALA A 188 8.46 -8.49 19.56
CA ALA A 188 8.68 -7.33 18.69
C ALA A 188 8.31 -6.02 19.42
N GLY A 189 7.47 -6.13 20.46
CA GLY A 189 7.24 -5.11 21.48
C GLY A 189 6.83 -3.78 20.87
N ARG A 190 7.38 -2.70 21.41
CA ARG A 190 7.15 -1.32 20.97
C ARG A 190 8.24 -0.83 20.01
N ASN A 191 9.09 -1.71 19.47
CA ASN A 191 10.21 -1.29 18.63
C ASN A 191 9.72 -0.94 17.21
N ARG A 192 9.58 0.36 16.95
CA ARG A 192 9.15 0.92 15.66
C ARG A 192 9.88 0.33 14.46
N ILE A 193 11.21 0.34 14.53
CA ILE A 193 12.08 -0.09 13.42
C ILE A 193 11.87 -1.58 13.15
N ALA A 194 11.74 -2.38 14.21
CA ALA A 194 11.45 -3.80 14.07
C ALA A 194 10.11 -4.06 13.38
N GLN A 195 9.05 -3.34 13.80
CA GLN A 195 7.72 -3.48 13.21
C GLN A 195 7.68 -3.05 11.73
N LEU A 196 8.34 -1.93 11.38
CA LEU A 196 8.42 -1.45 9.99
C LEU A 196 9.24 -2.36 9.11
N CYS A 197 10.47 -2.70 9.51
CA CYS A 197 11.36 -3.50 8.68
C CYS A 197 10.79 -4.90 8.47
N SER A 198 10.22 -5.53 9.51
CA SER A 198 9.62 -6.87 9.37
C SER A 198 8.44 -6.88 8.40
N SER A 199 7.50 -5.94 8.55
CA SER A 199 6.30 -5.87 7.69
C SER A 199 6.61 -5.46 6.25
N LEU A 200 7.50 -4.47 6.05
CA LEU A 200 7.90 -4.06 4.70
C LEU A 200 8.74 -5.11 3.99
N ASN A 201 9.66 -5.80 4.69
CA ASN A 201 10.40 -6.91 4.11
C ASN A 201 9.47 -8.07 3.76
N CYS A 202 8.50 -8.40 4.62
CA CYS A 202 7.51 -9.43 4.30
C CYS A 202 6.72 -9.08 3.03
N ALA A 203 6.26 -7.84 2.90
CA ALA A 203 5.56 -7.38 1.71
C ALA A 203 6.43 -7.41 0.44
N LEU A 204 7.68 -6.99 0.55
CA LEU A 204 8.65 -7.05 -0.54
C LEU A 204 8.92 -8.49 -0.97
N THR A 205 9.20 -9.38 -0.02
CA THR A 205 9.43 -10.81 -0.28
C THR A 205 8.20 -11.45 -0.90
N ALA A 206 7.00 -11.19 -0.39
CA ALA A 206 5.75 -11.73 -0.95
C ALA A 206 5.55 -11.32 -2.41
N ASN A 207 5.74 -10.03 -2.73
CA ASN A 207 5.65 -9.55 -4.12
C ASN A 207 6.72 -10.18 -5.02
N ILE A 208 7.98 -10.28 -4.57
CA ILE A 208 9.06 -10.89 -5.36
C ILE A 208 8.81 -12.39 -5.56
N SER A 209 8.36 -13.11 -4.54
CA SER A 209 8.02 -14.53 -4.63
C SER A 209 6.89 -14.77 -5.63
N ILE A 210 5.81 -13.98 -5.58
CA ILE A 210 4.73 -14.07 -6.57
C ILE A 210 5.26 -13.77 -7.97
N GLY A 211 6.05 -12.72 -8.14
CA GLY A 211 6.64 -12.36 -9.43
C GLY A 211 7.56 -13.44 -9.99
N ALA A 212 8.33 -14.12 -9.11
CA ALA A 212 9.20 -15.23 -9.47
C ALA A 212 8.39 -16.45 -9.93
N ILE A 213 7.33 -16.80 -9.20
CA ILE A 213 6.43 -17.92 -9.53
C ILE A 213 5.72 -17.67 -10.85
N THR A 214 5.26 -16.44 -11.10
CA THR A 214 4.57 -16.09 -12.35
C THR A 214 5.51 -15.78 -13.51
N GLY A 215 6.83 -15.77 -13.29
CA GLY A 215 7.82 -15.44 -14.33
C GLY A 215 7.76 -13.99 -14.82
N HIS A 216 7.23 -13.06 -14.03
CA HIS A 216 7.00 -11.66 -14.41
C HIS A 216 8.01 -10.67 -13.80
N LEU A 217 9.14 -11.18 -13.27
CA LEU A 217 10.20 -10.35 -12.69
C LEU A 217 10.88 -9.51 -13.79
N SER A 218 10.52 -8.23 -13.82
CA SER A 218 11.10 -7.21 -14.71
C SER A 218 11.59 -6.03 -13.87
N PRO A 219 12.45 -5.15 -14.41
CA PRO A 219 12.82 -3.92 -13.70
C PRO A 219 11.60 -3.08 -13.28
N PRO A 220 10.58 -2.85 -14.14
CA PRO A 220 9.34 -2.20 -13.71
C PRO A 220 8.64 -2.90 -12.54
N TYR A 221 8.66 -4.23 -12.50
CA TYR A 221 8.07 -4.99 -11.41
C TYR A 221 8.70 -4.65 -10.05
N TYR A 222 10.04 -4.60 -10.00
CA TYR A 222 10.78 -4.24 -8.79
C TYR A 222 10.51 -2.80 -8.36
N PHE A 223 10.56 -1.84 -9.28
CA PHE A 223 10.32 -0.43 -8.95
C PHE A 223 8.89 -0.17 -8.47
N LEU A 224 7.88 -0.77 -9.10
CA LEU A 224 6.50 -0.69 -8.65
C LEU A 224 6.32 -1.34 -7.26
N THR A 225 6.95 -2.48 -7.03
CA THR A 225 6.92 -3.16 -5.72
C THR A 225 7.51 -2.28 -4.63
N LEU A 226 8.67 -1.68 -4.88
CA LEU A 226 9.31 -0.74 -3.97
C LEU A 226 8.43 0.50 -3.76
N GLY A 227 7.83 1.05 -4.81
CA GLY A 227 6.91 2.17 -4.73
C GLY A 227 5.70 1.88 -3.84
N TYR A 228 5.09 0.69 -3.96
CA TYR A 228 4.00 0.26 -3.08
C TYR A 228 4.45 0.09 -1.63
N CYS A 229 5.63 -0.49 -1.39
CA CYS A 229 6.19 -0.64 -0.05
C CYS A 229 6.50 0.72 0.59
N VAL A 230 7.05 1.68 -0.17
CA VAL A 230 7.31 3.04 0.29
C VAL A 230 6.00 3.75 0.63
N ALA A 231 4.99 3.65 -0.23
CA ALA A 231 3.67 4.22 0.02
C ALA A 231 3.05 3.68 1.32
N ALA A 232 3.01 2.35 1.47
CA ALA A 232 2.51 1.69 2.67
C ALA A 232 3.35 2.05 3.92
N GLY A 233 4.67 2.13 3.78
CA GLY A 233 5.59 2.50 4.85
C GLY A 233 5.39 3.93 5.33
N ILE A 234 5.18 4.90 4.43
CA ILE A 234 4.87 6.29 4.80
C ILE A 234 3.58 6.34 5.64
N VAL A 235 2.52 5.68 5.20
CA VAL A 235 1.26 5.68 5.95
C VAL A 235 1.40 4.95 7.28
N MET A 236 2.13 3.84 7.33
CA MET A 236 2.47 3.12 8.57
C MET A 236 3.21 4.02 9.58
N GLN A 237 4.18 4.81 9.12
CA GLN A 237 4.88 5.79 9.98
C GLN A 237 3.91 6.85 10.52
N ILE A 238 2.96 7.31 9.72
CA ILE A 238 1.94 8.26 10.16
C ILE A 238 0.99 7.61 11.18
N ILE A 239 0.60 6.36 10.96
CA ILE A 239 -0.23 5.58 11.89
C ILE A 239 0.48 5.45 13.24
N PHE A 240 1.75 5.07 13.26
CA PHE A 240 2.53 4.95 14.50
C PHE A 240 2.60 6.24 15.31
N LYS A 241 2.60 7.39 14.64
CA LYS A 241 2.61 8.70 15.29
C LYS A 241 1.22 9.15 15.76
N LYS A 242 0.17 8.89 14.97
CA LYS A 242 -1.16 9.46 15.18
C LYS A 242 -2.12 8.53 15.90
N VAL A 243 -1.99 7.22 15.72
CA VAL A 243 -2.99 6.27 16.23
C VAL A 243 -2.81 6.02 17.71
N HIS A 244 -3.73 6.61 18.47
CA HIS A 244 -4.01 6.35 19.87
C HIS A 244 -5.45 5.79 19.97
N LYS A 245 -5.87 5.26 21.11
CA LYS A 245 -7.12 4.47 21.32
C LYS A 245 -8.46 5.02 20.73
N LYS A 246 -8.51 6.24 20.16
CA LYS A 246 -9.72 6.88 19.59
C LYS A 246 -9.57 7.47 18.18
N THR A 247 -8.51 7.18 17.43
CA THR A 247 -8.36 7.71 16.06
C THR A 247 -9.15 6.92 15.01
N PRO A 248 -9.78 7.59 14.03
CA PRO A 248 -10.50 6.93 12.94
C PRO A 248 -9.54 6.18 12.00
N LEU A 249 -9.67 4.86 11.93
CA LEU A 249 -8.78 3.99 11.16
C LEU A 249 -9.08 4.02 9.65
N HIS A 250 -10.33 4.26 9.26
CA HIS A 250 -10.77 4.27 7.86
C HIS A 250 -10.13 5.40 7.03
N THR A 251 -9.60 6.44 7.67
CA THR A 251 -8.85 7.48 6.93
C THR A 251 -7.49 6.95 6.49
N PHE A 252 -6.83 6.15 7.33
CA PHE A 252 -5.52 5.56 6.99
C PHE A 252 -5.63 4.47 5.92
N GLN A 253 -6.66 3.62 5.98
CA GLN A 253 -6.86 2.58 4.94
C GLN A 253 -7.03 3.22 3.54
N HIS A 254 -7.77 4.34 3.47
CA HIS A 254 -8.02 5.05 2.24
C HIS A 254 -6.72 5.70 1.76
N ALA A 255 -5.96 6.33 2.66
CA ALA A 255 -4.67 6.92 2.34
C ALA A 255 -3.68 5.89 1.75
N VAL A 256 -3.58 4.68 2.33
CA VAL A 256 -2.74 3.59 1.77
C VAL A 256 -3.15 3.29 0.33
N THR A 257 -4.43 3.00 0.12
CA THR A 257 -4.95 2.60 -1.20
C THR A 257 -4.77 3.71 -2.24
N SER A 258 -5.15 4.94 -1.89
CA SER A 258 -5.05 6.11 -2.77
C SER A 258 -3.61 6.42 -3.14
N LEU A 259 -2.66 6.28 -2.20
CA LEU A 259 -1.25 6.49 -2.48
C LEU A 259 -0.67 5.39 -3.38
N MET A 260 -1.10 4.14 -3.21
CA MET A 260 -0.71 3.04 -4.10
C MET A 260 -1.25 3.21 -5.52
N ILE A 261 -2.49 3.68 -5.68
CA ILE A 261 -3.06 4.03 -6.98
C ILE A 261 -2.24 5.17 -7.63
N ALA A 262 -1.93 6.22 -6.87
CA ALA A 262 -1.11 7.32 -7.36
C ALA A 262 0.30 6.87 -7.77
N VAL A 263 0.96 6.02 -6.98
CA VAL A 263 2.26 5.43 -7.34
C VAL A 263 2.17 4.66 -8.65
N LYS A 264 1.15 3.80 -8.81
CA LYS A 264 0.94 3.04 -10.05
C LYS A 264 0.76 3.99 -11.23
N GLY A 265 -0.17 4.93 -11.10
CA GLY A 265 -0.51 5.88 -12.15
C GLY A 265 0.67 6.75 -12.59
N LEU A 266 1.40 7.32 -11.62
CA LEU A 266 2.60 8.11 -11.87
C LEU A 266 3.70 7.27 -12.52
N PHE A 267 3.89 6.02 -12.07
CA PHE A 267 4.89 5.14 -12.67
C PHE A 267 4.60 4.88 -14.14
N PHE A 268 3.33 4.64 -14.50
CA PHE A 268 2.93 4.49 -15.90
C PHE A 268 3.17 5.77 -16.69
N LEU A 269 2.79 6.94 -16.15
CA LEU A 269 2.98 8.21 -16.85
C LEU A 269 4.47 8.56 -17.08
N LEU A 270 5.36 8.15 -16.16
CA LEU A 270 6.79 8.46 -16.24
C LEU A 270 7.61 7.43 -17.04
N PHE A 271 7.27 6.15 -16.94
CA PHE A 271 8.10 5.05 -17.46
C PHE A 271 7.36 4.17 -18.47
N GLY A 272 6.07 4.38 -18.68
CA GLY A 272 5.29 3.61 -19.62
C GLY A 272 5.57 3.99 -21.06
N SER A 273 5.46 3.00 -21.95
CA SER A 273 5.55 3.21 -23.39
C SER A 273 4.15 3.32 -23.98
N TYR A 274 3.96 4.26 -24.91
CA TYR A 274 2.70 4.40 -25.62
C TYR A 274 2.57 3.29 -26.65
N ALA A 275 1.42 2.62 -26.67
CA ALA A 275 1.07 1.78 -27.80
C ALA A 275 0.87 2.70 -29.01
N TYR A 276 1.77 2.62 -30.00
CA TYR A 276 1.66 3.41 -31.23
C TYR A 276 0.29 3.16 -31.87
N ARG A 277 -0.51 4.23 -31.97
CA ARG A 277 -1.68 4.25 -32.84
C ARG A 277 -1.16 4.54 -34.24
N TYR A 278 -1.40 3.65 -35.19
CA TYR A 278 -1.46 4.05 -36.59
C TYR A 278 -2.64 5.01 -36.69
N ASP A 279 -2.34 6.32 -36.73
CA ASP A 279 -3.32 7.31 -37.13
C ASP A 279 -3.65 7.04 -38.60
N TYR A 280 -4.73 6.29 -38.82
CA TYR A 280 -5.47 6.42 -40.06
C TYR A 280 -6.17 7.77 -39.98
N GLY A 281 -5.58 8.75 -40.66
CA GLY A 281 -6.14 10.09 -40.81
C GLY A 281 -7.58 10.02 -41.29
N VAL A 282 -8.43 10.78 -40.60
CA VAL A 282 -9.68 11.33 -41.13
C VAL A 282 -9.77 12.76 -40.63
#